data_AF-A0A3A2ZBP1-F1
#
_entry.id   AF-A0A3A2ZBP1-F1
#
_cell.length_a   1.000
_cell.length_b   1.000
_cell.length_c   1.000
_cell.angle_alpha   90.00
_cell.angle_beta   90.00
_cell.angle_gamma   90.00
#
_symmetry.space_group_name_H-M   'P 1'
#
loop_
_entity.id
_entity.type
_entity.pdbx_description
1 polymer ?
#
loop_
_entity_poly.entity_id
_entity_poly.type
_entity_poly.pdbx_seq_one_letter_code
_entity_poly.pdbx_strand_id
1 'polypeptide(L)' 'MTTAHRPTFDPAQGREALRGPAYHQRLLPAHMHLKTRQHGQGNEGEVQQRDLRAELLQAEAAHFARKNGVPVDEPTVE' A
#
# COMPACT_ATOMS: atom_id res chain seq x y z
N MET A 1 -43.10 28.28 15.90
CA MET A 1 -41.74 27.96 16.40
C MET A 1 -40.91 27.46 15.22
N THR A 2 -39.78 28.08 14.93
CA THR A 2 -38.82 27.56 13.94
C THR A 2 -37.87 26.60 14.65
N THR A 3 -37.64 25.39 14.11
CA THR A 3 -36.75 24.40 14.74
C THR A 3 -35.30 24.70 14.38
N ALA A 4 -34.47 25.02 15.38
CA ALA A 4 -33.05 25.30 15.17
C ALA A 4 -32.24 24.06 14.70
N HIS A 5 -32.75 22.86 14.96
CA HIS A 5 -32.14 21.60 14.53
C HIS A 5 -32.50 21.31 13.07
N ARG A 6 -31.56 21.51 12.15
CA ARG A 6 -31.69 21.25 10.71
C ARG A 6 -30.55 20.36 10.22
N PRO A 7 -30.76 19.49 9.23
CA PRO A 7 -29.68 18.72 8.63
C PRO A 7 -28.70 19.64 7.89
N THR A 8 -27.44 19.19 7.77
CA THR A 8 -26.44 19.84 6.91
C THR A 8 -26.58 19.26 5.51
N PHE A 9 -27.15 20.02 4.57
CA PHE A 9 -27.30 19.59 3.17
C PHE A 9 -26.01 19.82 2.37
N ASP A 10 -25.36 20.97 2.59
CA ASP A 10 -24.08 21.30 1.96
C ASP A 10 -22.96 21.22 3.00
N PRO A 11 -21.97 20.32 2.81
CA PRO A 11 -20.86 20.20 3.75
C PRO A 11 -19.95 21.44 3.67
N ALA A 12 -19.26 21.73 4.78
CA ALA A 12 -18.25 22.78 4.80
C ALA A 12 -17.13 22.44 3.80
N GLN A 13 -16.86 23.35 2.86
CA GLN A 13 -15.74 23.21 1.95
C GLN A 13 -14.45 23.67 2.64
N GLY A 14 -13.40 22.84 2.56
CA GLY A 14 -12.08 23.22 3.05
C GLY A 14 -11.55 24.41 2.26
N ARG A 15 -11.25 25.51 2.96
CA ARG A 15 -10.38 26.60 2.50
C ARG A 15 -9.21 26.72 3.47
N GLU A 16 -8.22 27.56 3.14
CA GLU A 16 -7.08 27.78 4.03
C GLU A 16 -7.59 28.20 5.42
N ALA A 17 -7.39 27.32 6.40
CA ALA A 17 -7.78 27.57 7.76
C ALA A 17 -6.86 28.64 8.35
N LEU A 18 -7.41 29.57 9.13
CA LEU A 18 -6.64 30.54 9.89
C LEU A 18 -5.81 29.80 10.95
N ARG A 19 -4.65 29.28 10.55
CA ARG A 19 -3.67 28.67 11.45
C ARG A 19 -2.98 29.79 12.21
N GLY A 20 -3.55 30.14 13.36
CA GLY A 20 -2.87 30.99 14.34
C GLY A 20 -1.62 30.29 14.91
N PRO A 21 -0.81 30.99 15.73
CA PRO A 21 0.43 30.47 16.31
C PRO A 21 0.23 29.34 17.34
N ALA A 22 -1.00 28.84 17.51
CA ALA A 22 -1.31 27.77 18.45
C ALA A 22 -0.89 26.42 17.87
N TYR A 23 0.14 25.82 18.47
CA TYR A 23 0.57 24.46 18.15
C TYR A 23 -0.18 23.45 19.00
N HIS A 24 -0.70 22.39 18.37
CA HIS A 24 -1.26 21.24 19.06
C HIS A 24 -0.13 20.24 19.40
N GLN A 25 -0.25 19.49 20.50
CA GLN A 25 0.75 18.48 20.93
C GLN A 25 1.10 17.47 19.81
N ARG A 26 0.14 17.13 18.95
CA ARG A 26 0.33 16.24 17.79
C ARG A 26 1.17 16.82 16.65
N LEU A 27 1.36 18.14 16.62
CA LEU A 27 2.16 18.85 15.61
C LEU A 27 3.63 19.00 16.04
N LEU A 28 4.00 18.50 17.22
CA LEU A 28 5.40 18.47 17.63
C LEU A 28 6.22 17.57 16.69
N PRO A 29 7.53 17.85 16.51
CA PRO A 29 8.37 17.07 15.62
C PRO A 29 8.40 15.57 16.00
N ALA A 30 7.91 14.73 15.09
CA ALA A 30 7.97 13.27 15.21
C ALA A 30 8.17 12.65 13.82
N HIS A 31 8.90 11.53 13.75
CA HIS A 31 9.19 10.81 12.50
C HIS A 31 9.82 11.69 11.41
N MET A 32 10.86 12.44 11.77
CA MET A 32 11.59 13.35 10.86
C MET A 32 12.39 12.63 9.76
N HIS A 33 12.41 11.29 9.76
CA HIS A 33 13.13 10.48 8.80
C HIS A 33 12.20 9.47 8.15
N LEU A 34 12.12 9.52 6.82
CA LEU A 34 11.42 8.52 6.02
C LEU A 34 12.31 7.29 5.83
N LYS A 35 11.75 6.11 6.05
CA LYS A 35 12.43 4.85 5.73
C LYS A 35 12.36 4.61 4.23
N THR A 36 13.50 4.35 3.61
CA THR A 36 13.60 3.95 2.21
C THR A 36 13.82 2.44 2.12
N ARG A 37 13.38 1.85 1.00
CA ARG A 37 13.58 0.42 0.73
C ARG A 37 15.06 0.16 0.48
N GLN A 38 15.65 -0.72 1.27
CA GLN A 38 17.03 -1.18 1.08
C GLN A 38 17.11 -2.27 0.01
N HIS A 39 18.34 -2.66 -0.34
CA HIS A 39 18.57 -3.81 -1.19
C HIS A 39 17.90 -5.08 -0.61
N GLY A 40 17.21 -5.85 -1.45
CA GLY A 40 16.47 -7.05 -1.03
C GLY A 40 15.11 -6.78 -0.38
N GLN A 41 14.70 -5.51 -0.23
CA GLN A 41 13.36 -5.13 0.24
C GLN A 41 12.40 -4.81 -0.91
N GLY A 42 12.77 -5.19 -2.15
CA GLY A 42 11.99 -4.87 -3.35
C GLY A 42 12.04 -3.38 -3.62
N ASN A 43 13.26 -2.85 -3.78
CA ASN A 43 13.43 -1.49 -4.30
C ASN A 43 13.00 -1.44 -5.79
N GLU A 44 12.75 -0.25 -6.32
CA GLU A 44 12.24 -0.11 -7.69
C GLU A 44 13.22 -0.64 -8.75
N GLY A 45 14.53 -0.48 -8.53
CA GLY A 45 15.55 -0.96 -9.46
C GLY A 45 15.58 -2.49 -9.58
N GLU A 46 15.42 -3.20 -8.47
CA GLU A 46 15.30 -4.67 -8.44
C GLU A 46 14.03 -5.14 -9.13
N VAL A 47 12.91 -4.46 -8.89
CA VAL A 47 11.63 -4.84 -9.50
C VAL A 47 11.67 -4.63 -11.02
N GLN A 48 12.31 -3.56 -11.50
CA GLN A 48 12.43 -3.29 -12.94
C GLN A 48 13.30 -4.32 -13.69
N GLN A 49 14.25 -4.96 -13.00
CA GLN A 49 15.15 -5.96 -13.61
C GLN A 49 14.57 -7.38 -13.63
N ARG A 50 13.53 -7.66 -12.84
CA ARG A 50 12.96 -9.00 -12.68
C ARG A 50 11.86 -9.29 -13.69
N ASP A 51 11.85 -10.50 -14.24
CA ASP A 51 10.70 -11.01 -14.99
C ASP A 51 9.65 -11.56 -14.00
N LEU A 52 8.76 -10.67 -13.58
CA LEU A 52 7.71 -10.96 -12.61
C LEU A 52 6.74 -12.04 -13.09
N ARG A 53 6.55 -12.20 -14.41
CA ARG A 53 5.63 -13.20 -14.96
C ARG A 53 6.22 -14.60 -14.84
N ALA A 54 7.49 -14.76 -15.24
CA ALA A 54 8.17 -16.05 -15.16
C ALA A 54 8.24 -16.53 -13.70
N GLU A 55 8.61 -15.65 -12.78
CA GLU A 55 8.65 -15.95 -11.34
C GLU A 55 7.29 -16.36 -10.78
N LEU A 56 6.20 -15.68 -11.19
CA LEU A 56 4.84 -16.00 -10.77
C LEU A 56 4.45 -17.40 -11.22
N LEU A 57 4.66 -17.74 -12.50
CA LEU A 57 4.32 -19.05 -13.04
C LEU A 57 5.13 -20.16 -12.36
N GLN A 58 6.41 -19.93 -12.07
CA GLN A 58 7.24 -20.88 -11.33
C GLN A 58 6.73 -21.09 -9.89
N ALA A 59 6.36 -20.01 -9.20
CA ALA A 59 5.83 -20.08 -7.84
C ALA A 59 4.48 -20.81 -7.80
N GLU A 60 3.61 -20.59 -8.78
CA GLU A 60 2.34 -21.29 -8.93
C GLU A 60 2.56 -22.79 -9.20
N ALA A 61 3.43 -23.14 -10.15
CA ALA A 61 3.77 -24.54 -10.44
C ALA A 61 4.30 -25.26 -9.19
N ALA A 62 5.24 -24.65 -8.46
CA ALA A 62 5.76 -25.20 -7.21
C ALA A 62 4.67 -25.36 -6.13
N HIS A 63 3.76 -24.39 -6.04
CA HIS A 63 2.63 -24.47 -5.12
C HIS A 63 1.68 -25.63 -5.46
N PHE A 64 1.30 -25.80 -6.73
CA PHE A 64 0.41 -26.89 -7.17
C PHE A 64 1.07 -28.26 -7.06
N ALA A 65 2.34 -28.38 -7.40
CA ALA A 65 3.12 -29.59 -7.21
C ALA A 65 3.14 -30.03 -5.74
N ARG A 66 3.41 -29.09 -4.81
CA ARG A 66 3.34 -29.35 -3.36
C ARG A 66 1.94 -29.75 -2.90
N LYS A 67 0.90 -29.15 -3.48
CA LYS A 67 -0.51 -29.46 -3.15
C LYS A 67 -0.92 -30.85 -3.64
N ASN A 68 -0.49 -31.23 -4.84
CA ASN A 68 -0.90 -32.47 -5.51
C ASN A 68 0.05 -33.65 -5.23
N GLY A 69 1.20 -33.40 -4.58
CA GLY A 69 2.20 -34.43 -4.28
C GLY A 69 2.99 -34.90 -5.51
N VAL A 70 3.01 -34.10 -6.58
CA VAL A 70 3.70 -34.41 -7.85
C VAL A 70 5.08 -33.72 -7.85
N PRO A 71 6.15 -34.35 -8.35
CA PRO A 71 7.46 -33.71 -8.47
C PRO A 71 7.45 -32.54 -9.48
N VAL A 72 8.21 -31.48 -9.20
CA VAL A 72 8.19 -30.17 -9.91
C VAL A 72 8.90 -30.19 -11.28
N ASP A 73 9.37 -31.36 -11.75
CA ASP A 73 10.23 -31.47 -12.94
C ASP A 73 9.49 -31.60 -14.28
N GLU A 74 8.16 -31.58 -14.30
CA GLU A 74 7.41 -31.70 -15.56
C GLU A 74 6.81 -30.36 -15.98
N PRO A 75 7.21 -29.77 -17.13
CA PRO A 75 6.47 -28.67 -17.70
C PRO A 75 5.11 -29.19 -18.14
N THR A 76 4.05 -28.84 -17.40
CA THR A 76 2.67 -29.07 -17.86
C THR A 76 2.43 -28.12 -19.03
N VAL A 77 2.80 -28.58 -20.22
CA VAL A 77 2.42 -28.00 -21.50
C VAL A 77 0.96 -28.37 -21.73
N GLU A 78 0.08 -27.39 -21.56
CA GLU A 78 -1.24 -27.36 -22.20
C GLU A 78 -1.27 -26.21 -23.22
#